data_AF-A0A8T7BV20-F1
#
_entry.id   AF-A0A8T7BV20-F1
#
_cell.length_a   1.000
_cell.length_b   1.000
_cell.length_c   1.000
_cell.angle_alpha   90.00
_cell.angle_beta   90.00
_cell.angle_gamma   90.00
#
_symmetry.space_group_name_H-M   'P 1'
#
loop_
_entity.id
_entity.type
_entity.pdbx_description
1 polymer ?
#
loop_
_entity_poly.entity_id
_entity_poly.type
_entity_poly.pdbx_seq_one_letter_code
_entity_poly.pdbx_strand_id
1 'polypeptide(L)'
;SNPDLYSELGVEDISDENSDSTLLSILDNTGNKLADIIIGDRRGTDSVYVRNAGEDRSYQVKGQPEVTADPQDWIGKDLLSIDNERVMEVTISHPEYETVVLNRQQGEDNFTLQTVPEGRKARSEYFTNQPGTFLDDLVIQNAKSASNFTFPEDQVVTTIKTYDGLIATVHSAKMDNINHASLSFAVDETFVQASESQERGIVIGEDENLPHNVRQEAENLNEKVDNWVFVIPQSKYLLLTKRAEELTDVLEEESGESE
;
A
#
# COMPACT_ATOMS: atom_id res chain seq x y z
N SER A 1 -43.66 -18.26 6.65
CA SER A 1 -42.79 -18.18 5.46
C SER A 1 -43.39 -19.07 4.39
N ASN A 2 -43.21 -18.74 3.10
CA ASN A 2 -43.54 -19.63 2.00
C ASN A 2 -42.23 -19.96 1.25
N PRO A 3 -41.60 -21.12 1.51
CA PRO A 3 -40.32 -21.50 0.91
C PRO A 3 -40.32 -21.52 -0.62
N ASP A 4 -41.48 -21.75 -1.23
CA ASP A 4 -41.65 -21.73 -2.70
C ASP A 4 -41.29 -20.36 -3.32
N LEU A 5 -41.23 -19.30 -2.50
CA LEU A 5 -40.87 -17.96 -2.95
C LEU A 5 -39.38 -17.63 -2.74
N TYR A 6 -38.56 -18.52 -2.18
CA TYR A 6 -37.16 -18.16 -1.89
C TYR A 6 -36.35 -17.80 -3.12
N SER A 7 -36.57 -18.51 -4.23
CA SER A 7 -35.93 -18.18 -5.51
C SER A 7 -36.38 -16.82 -6.06
N GLU A 8 -37.64 -16.43 -5.86
CA GLU A 8 -38.14 -15.10 -6.23
C GLU A 8 -37.60 -13.98 -5.34
N LEU A 9 -37.13 -14.33 -4.14
CA LEU A 9 -36.59 -13.40 -3.15
C LEU A 9 -35.06 -13.41 -3.13
N GLY A 10 -34.40 -14.33 -3.84
CA GLY A 10 -32.96 -14.55 -3.81
C GLY A 10 -32.41 -15.01 -2.44
N VAL A 11 -33.22 -15.70 -1.62
CA VAL A 11 -32.83 -16.11 -0.26
C VAL A 11 -32.79 -17.62 -0.07
N GLU A 12 -32.57 -18.37 -1.15
CA GLU A 12 -32.36 -19.83 -1.14
C GLU A 12 -31.13 -20.21 -0.30
N ASP A 13 -31.03 -21.46 0.14
CA ASP A 13 -29.84 -21.88 0.87
C ASP A 13 -28.66 -22.02 -0.11
N ILE A 14 -27.48 -21.55 0.29
CA ILE A 14 -26.28 -21.56 -0.57
C ILE A 14 -25.85 -22.98 -1.00
N SER A 15 -26.34 -24.00 -0.30
CA SER A 15 -26.11 -25.41 -0.64
C SER A 15 -27.02 -25.96 -1.74
N ASP A 16 -28.08 -25.22 -2.12
CA ASP A 16 -29.00 -25.64 -3.16
C ASP A 16 -28.32 -25.52 -4.53
N GLU A 17 -28.51 -26.52 -5.40
CA GLU A 17 -27.76 -26.71 -6.66
C GLU A 17 -27.85 -25.51 -7.63
N ASN A 18 -28.88 -24.66 -7.48
CA ASN A 18 -29.11 -23.48 -8.33
C ASN A 18 -29.34 -22.20 -7.51
N SER A 19 -28.88 -22.14 -6.26
CA SER A 19 -29.02 -20.92 -5.46
C SER A 19 -28.09 -19.81 -5.99
N ASP A 20 -28.68 -18.68 -6.36
CA ASP A 20 -27.96 -17.44 -6.68
C ASP A 20 -27.77 -16.52 -5.45
N SER A 21 -28.18 -16.98 -4.27
CA SER A 21 -28.14 -16.22 -3.03
C SER A 21 -26.70 -15.95 -2.56
N THR A 22 -26.48 -14.84 -1.85
CA THR A 22 -25.17 -14.52 -1.25
C THR A 22 -25.19 -14.74 0.25
N LEU A 23 -24.30 -15.60 0.78
CA LEU A 23 -24.14 -15.80 2.22
C LEU A 23 -23.04 -14.88 2.79
N LEU A 24 -23.43 -14.00 3.71
CA LEU A 24 -22.51 -13.22 4.54
C LEU A 24 -22.29 -13.93 5.88
N SER A 25 -21.07 -14.40 6.11
CA SER A 25 -20.66 -15.03 7.37
C SER A 25 -19.72 -14.09 8.13
N ILE A 26 -20.09 -13.73 9.36
CA ILE A 26 -19.27 -12.91 10.25
C ILE A 26 -18.68 -13.84 11.31
N LEU A 27 -17.36 -13.80 11.46
CA LEU A 27 -16.60 -14.66 12.37
C LEU A 27 -15.91 -13.80 13.44
N ASP A 28 -15.70 -14.36 14.62
CA ASP A 28 -14.80 -13.78 15.62
C ASP A 28 -13.32 -14.08 15.30
N ASN A 29 -12.41 -13.51 16.10
CA ASN A 29 -10.97 -13.69 15.94
C ASN A 29 -10.46 -15.13 16.18
N THR A 30 -11.31 -16.03 16.69
CA THR A 30 -11.00 -17.46 16.85
C THR A 30 -11.64 -18.32 15.76
N GLY A 31 -12.35 -17.70 14.81
CA GLY A 31 -13.06 -18.38 13.75
C GLY A 31 -14.44 -18.90 14.14
N ASN A 32 -14.99 -18.53 15.31
CA ASN A 32 -16.37 -18.87 15.63
C ASN A 32 -17.31 -17.95 14.87
N LYS A 33 -18.39 -18.53 14.36
CA LYS A 33 -19.44 -17.83 13.64
C LYS A 33 -20.29 -16.98 14.58
N LEU A 34 -20.28 -15.67 14.36
CA LEU A 34 -21.10 -14.68 15.07
C LEU A 34 -22.45 -14.48 14.37
N ALA A 35 -22.48 -14.53 13.03
CA ALA A 35 -23.70 -14.41 12.24
C ALA A 35 -23.53 -15.07 10.86
N ASP A 36 -24.63 -15.62 10.34
CA ASP A 36 -24.77 -16.08 8.96
C ASP A 36 -26.06 -15.52 8.39
N ILE A 37 -25.94 -14.66 7.38
CA ILE A 37 -27.08 -13.98 6.78
C ILE A 37 -27.02 -14.20 5.28
N ILE A 38 -28.06 -14.82 4.74
CA ILE A 38 -28.33 -14.89 3.31
C ILE A 38 -28.92 -13.53 2.90
N ILE A 39 -28.25 -12.86 1.97
CA ILE A 39 -28.69 -11.61 1.36
C ILE A 39 -29.23 -11.95 -0.02
N GLY A 40 -30.49 -11.58 -0.23
CA GLY A 40 -31.19 -11.80 -1.48
C GLY A 40 -31.49 -10.50 -2.23
N ASP A 41 -32.59 -10.54 -2.98
CA ASP A 41 -32.90 -9.51 -3.96
C ASP A 41 -33.28 -8.18 -3.32
N ARG A 42 -32.94 -7.11 -4.03
CA ARG A 42 -33.35 -5.74 -3.68
C ARG A 42 -34.83 -5.56 -3.96
N ARG A 43 -35.50 -4.83 -3.06
CA ARG A 43 -36.89 -4.39 -3.25
C ARG A 43 -36.97 -2.88 -3.17
N GLY A 44 -37.39 -2.25 -4.27
CA GLY A 44 -37.39 -0.79 -4.36
C GLY A 44 -35.98 -0.21 -4.24
N THR A 45 -35.89 1.01 -3.69
CA THR A 45 -34.63 1.77 -3.64
C THR A 45 -33.91 1.72 -2.31
N ASP A 46 -34.48 1.14 -1.25
CA ASP A 46 -33.90 1.21 0.10
C ASP A 46 -34.06 -0.06 0.94
N SER A 47 -34.47 -1.19 0.34
CA SER A 47 -34.69 -2.43 1.08
C SER A 47 -34.18 -3.65 0.33
N VAL A 48 -33.87 -4.68 1.11
CA VAL A 48 -33.35 -5.97 0.64
C VAL A 48 -34.02 -7.11 1.41
N TYR A 49 -34.13 -8.28 0.79
CA TYR A 49 -34.53 -9.48 1.50
C TYR A 49 -33.34 -10.14 2.18
N VAL A 50 -33.53 -10.61 3.40
CA VAL A 50 -32.54 -11.36 4.15
C VAL A 50 -33.16 -12.57 4.83
N ARG A 51 -32.35 -13.61 5.05
CA ARG A 51 -32.72 -14.80 5.82
C ARG A 51 -31.50 -15.25 6.63
N ASN A 52 -31.69 -15.57 7.90
CA ASN A 52 -30.61 -16.23 8.65
C ASN A 52 -30.39 -17.62 8.06
N ALA A 53 -29.14 -18.03 7.84
CA ALA A 53 -28.88 -19.35 7.29
C ALA A 53 -29.43 -20.46 8.20
N GLY A 54 -30.11 -21.45 7.61
CA GLY A 54 -30.77 -22.52 8.35
C GLY A 54 -32.07 -22.15 9.05
N GLU A 55 -32.55 -20.90 8.93
CA GLU A 55 -33.89 -20.52 9.37
C GLU A 55 -34.89 -20.50 8.21
N ASP A 56 -36.14 -20.82 8.52
CA ASP A 56 -37.25 -20.77 7.55
C ASP A 56 -37.80 -19.36 7.33
N ARG A 57 -37.37 -18.34 8.09
CA ARG A 57 -38.01 -17.02 8.03
C ARG A 57 -37.15 -16.02 7.28
N SER A 58 -37.68 -15.52 6.17
CA SER A 58 -37.13 -14.36 5.48
C SER A 58 -37.77 -13.05 5.98
N TYR A 59 -37.02 -11.98 5.85
CA TYR A 59 -37.38 -10.63 6.26
C TYR A 59 -37.08 -9.66 5.12
N GLN A 60 -37.92 -8.66 4.93
CA GLN A 60 -37.54 -7.47 4.17
C GLN A 60 -37.02 -6.44 5.17
N VAL A 61 -35.76 -6.03 5.00
CA VAL A 61 -35.10 -5.07 5.89
C VAL A 61 -34.75 -3.81 5.14
N LYS A 62 -34.74 -2.67 5.85
CA LYS A 62 -34.28 -1.41 5.29
C LYS A 62 -32.75 -1.37 5.29
N GLY A 63 -32.16 -0.98 4.18
CA GLY A 63 -30.72 -0.97 3.93
C GLY A 63 -30.36 -1.62 2.60
N GLN A 64 -29.20 -1.25 2.08
CA GLN A 64 -28.63 -1.82 0.86
C GLN A 64 -27.15 -2.13 1.12
N PRO A 65 -26.86 -3.22 1.84
CA PRO A 65 -25.47 -3.59 2.07
C PRO A 65 -24.84 -3.94 0.71
N GLU A 66 -23.72 -3.30 0.38
CA GLU A 66 -22.91 -3.64 -0.78
C GLU A 66 -22.05 -4.85 -0.43
N VAL A 67 -22.67 -6.02 -0.47
CA VAL A 67 -22.02 -7.31 -0.21
C VAL A 67 -21.78 -7.96 -1.55
N THR A 68 -20.53 -8.34 -1.76
CA THR A 68 -20.02 -8.89 -3.00
C THR A 68 -19.25 -10.15 -2.66
N ALA A 69 -19.38 -11.16 -3.51
CA ALA A 69 -18.61 -12.40 -3.37
C ALA A 69 -17.17 -12.22 -3.84
N ASP A 70 -16.83 -11.11 -4.51
CA ASP A 70 -15.47 -10.83 -4.97
C ASP A 70 -14.62 -10.31 -3.79
N PRO A 71 -13.59 -11.06 -3.33
CA PRO A 71 -12.71 -10.62 -2.26
C PRO A 71 -12.00 -9.28 -2.54
N GLN A 72 -11.85 -8.89 -3.81
CA GLN A 72 -11.19 -7.65 -4.23
C GLN A 72 -11.96 -6.38 -3.87
N ASP A 73 -13.26 -6.49 -3.63
CA ASP A 73 -14.10 -5.35 -3.25
C ASP A 73 -14.10 -5.11 -1.73
N TRP A 74 -13.59 -6.06 -0.94
CA TRP A 74 -13.51 -5.95 0.52
C TRP A 74 -12.23 -5.29 1.01
N ILE A 75 -11.21 -5.19 0.16
CA ILE A 75 -9.94 -4.60 0.55
C ILE A 75 -9.98 -3.07 0.38
N GLY A 76 -9.61 -2.35 1.44
CA GLY A 76 -9.31 -0.92 1.34
C GLY A 76 -8.12 -0.74 0.40
N LYS A 77 -8.37 -0.18 -0.80
CA LYS A 77 -7.34 -0.05 -1.83
C LYS A 77 -6.31 1.02 -1.48
N ASP A 78 -6.71 2.04 -0.73
CA ASP A 78 -5.81 3.10 -0.27
C ASP A 78 -5.16 2.66 1.06
N LEU A 79 -3.86 2.34 1.01
CA LEU A 79 -3.15 1.82 2.18
C LEU A 79 -2.67 2.96 3.09
N LEU A 80 -1.96 3.92 2.50
CA LEU A 80 -1.37 5.07 3.18
C LEU A 80 -1.00 6.15 2.17
N SER A 81 -0.76 7.37 2.65
CA SER A 81 -0.19 8.46 1.86
C SER A 81 0.74 9.26 2.76
N ILE A 82 2.02 9.36 2.38
CA ILE A 82 3.03 10.20 3.01
C ILE A 82 3.55 11.14 1.94
N ASP A 83 3.45 12.44 2.21
CA ASP A 83 3.84 13.47 1.26
C ASP A 83 5.29 13.28 0.80
N ASN A 84 5.49 13.27 -0.52
CA ASN A 84 6.81 13.20 -1.10
C ASN A 84 7.72 14.31 -0.56
N GLU A 85 7.24 15.51 -0.26
CA GLU A 85 8.03 16.62 0.31
C GLU A 85 8.73 16.25 1.63
N ARG A 86 8.18 15.31 2.40
CA ARG A 86 8.82 14.81 3.63
C ARG A 86 10.03 13.95 3.34
N VAL A 87 10.12 13.34 2.16
CA VAL A 87 11.17 12.37 1.82
C VAL A 87 12.51 13.08 1.58
N MET A 88 13.51 12.61 2.31
CA MET A 88 14.90 13.09 2.26
C MET A 88 15.79 12.12 1.46
N GLU A 89 15.59 10.82 1.63
CA GLU A 89 16.49 9.81 1.05
C GLU A 89 15.71 8.57 0.63
N VAL A 90 16.08 8.01 -0.52
CA VAL A 90 15.64 6.69 -0.99
C VAL A 90 16.88 5.86 -1.28
N THR A 91 17.02 4.73 -0.59
CA THR A 91 18.07 3.74 -0.80
C THR A 91 17.45 2.45 -1.32
N ILE A 92 17.80 2.03 -2.52
CA ILE A 92 17.35 0.79 -3.14
C ILE A 92 18.50 -0.19 -3.16
N SER A 93 18.39 -1.28 -2.39
CA SER A 93 19.39 -2.33 -2.28
C SER A 93 18.96 -3.58 -3.05
N HIS A 94 19.72 -3.92 -4.08
CA HIS A 94 19.54 -5.12 -4.88
C HIS A 94 20.44 -6.26 -4.37
N PRO A 95 20.05 -7.53 -4.56
CA PRO A 95 20.79 -8.72 -4.09
C PRO A 95 22.21 -8.89 -4.70
N GLU A 96 22.53 -8.18 -5.78
CA GLU A 96 23.81 -8.29 -6.52
C GLU A 96 24.84 -7.22 -6.14
N TYR A 97 24.78 -6.70 -4.91
CA TYR A 97 25.62 -5.58 -4.41
C TYR A 97 25.41 -4.24 -5.14
N GLU A 98 24.42 -4.13 -6.02
CA GLU A 98 23.99 -2.85 -6.56
C GLU A 98 23.15 -2.12 -5.50
N THR A 99 23.55 -0.89 -5.17
CA THR A 99 22.77 0.00 -4.31
C THR A 99 22.64 1.36 -4.99
N VAL A 100 21.39 1.81 -5.13
CA VAL A 100 21.06 3.14 -5.64
C VAL A 100 20.68 4.01 -4.45
N VAL A 101 21.34 5.16 -4.31
CA VAL A 101 21.03 6.14 -3.26
C VAL A 101 20.66 7.46 -3.90
N LEU A 102 19.43 7.90 -3.64
CA LEU A 102 18.89 9.18 -4.03
C LEU A 102 18.73 10.02 -2.77
N ASN A 103 19.27 11.24 -2.78
CA ASN A 103 19.17 12.15 -1.66
C ASN A 103 18.68 13.51 -2.13
N ARG A 104 17.75 14.08 -1.38
CA ARG A 104 17.30 15.46 -1.51
C ARG A 104 17.71 16.19 -0.24
N GLN A 105 18.39 17.32 -0.41
CA GLN A 105 18.77 18.17 0.71
C GLN A 105 17.59 19.06 1.10
N GLN A 106 17.53 19.46 2.37
CA GLN A 106 16.44 20.30 2.85
C GLN A 106 16.43 21.64 2.11
N GLY A 107 15.28 21.99 1.54
CA GLY A 107 15.09 23.20 0.74
C GLY A 107 15.40 23.05 -0.76
N GLU A 108 15.87 21.88 -1.20
CA GLU A 108 15.98 21.54 -2.62
C GLU A 108 14.69 20.85 -3.11
N ASP A 109 14.34 21.07 -4.38
CA ASP A 109 13.14 20.45 -4.97
C ASP A 109 13.40 19.00 -5.41
N ASN A 110 14.64 18.70 -5.84
CA ASN A 110 14.96 17.50 -6.60
C ASN A 110 15.94 16.56 -5.89
N PHE A 111 15.76 15.25 -6.13
CA PHE A 111 16.68 14.21 -5.71
C PHE A 111 17.92 14.17 -6.60
N THR A 112 19.06 14.01 -5.95
CA THR A 112 20.36 13.80 -6.56
C THR A 112 20.80 12.35 -6.38
N LEU A 113 21.27 11.73 -7.47
CA LEU A 113 21.84 10.38 -7.45
C LEU A 113 23.27 10.44 -6.88
N GLN A 114 23.50 9.79 -5.73
CA GLN A 114 24.76 9.89 -5.00
C GLN A 114 25.90 9.10 -5.65
N THR A 115 25.60 7.95 -6.25
CA THR A 115 26.60 7.09 -6.92
C THR A 115 26.22 6.91 -8.38
N VAL A 116 26.93 7.61 -9.26
CA VAL A 116 26.83 7.44 -10.71
C VAL A 116 27.96 6.51 -11.17
N PRO A 117 27.66 5.40 -11.87
CA PRO A 117 28.70 4.52 -12.41
C PRO A 117 29.67 5.26 -13.34
N GLU A 118 30.90 4.78 -13.43
CA GLU A 118 31.92 5.37 -14.31
C GLU A 118 31.45 5.40 -15.78
N GLY A 119 31.77 6.48 -16.50
CA GLY A 119 31.37 6.66 -17.90
C GLY A 119 29.89 7.02 -18.08
N ARG A 120 29.17 7.32 -17.00
CA ARG A 120 27.75 7.71 -17.05
C ARG A 120 27.50 9.05 -16.36
N LYS A 121 26.35 9.65 -16.67
CA LYS A 121 25.79 10.82 -15.98
C LYS A 121 24.40 10.49 -15.47
N ALA A 122 23.98 11.13 -14.38
CA ALA A 122 22.59 11.08 -13.96
C ALA A 122 21.65 11.55 -15.08
N ARG A 123 20.49 10.89 -15.19
CA ARG A 123 19.37 11.35 -16.02
C ARG A 123 18.75 12.61 -15.44
N SER A 124 17.78 13.16 -16.19
CA SER A 124 17.00 14.30 -15.73
C SER A 124 16.28 14.02 -14.41
N GLU A 125 15.97 15.10 -13.70
CA GLU A 125 15.29 15.10 -12.40
C GLU A 125 13.95 14.36 -12.44
N TYR A 126 13.30 14.31 -13.61
CA TYR A 126 12.11 13.49 -13.82
C TYR A 126 12.31 12.01 -13.44
N PHE A 127 13.48 11.44 -13.77
CA PHE A 127 13.78 10.04 -13.42
C PHE A 127 14.26 9.89 -11.98
N THR A 128 15.10 10.82 -11.49
CA THR A 128 15.65 10.72 -10.13
C THR A 128 14.64 11.03 -9.04
N ASN A 129 13.59 11.81 -9.34
CA ASN A 129 12.52 12.13 -8.38
C ASN A 129 11.48 11.02 -8.22
N GLN A 130 11.30 10.17 -9.24
CA GLN A 130 10.25 9.13 -9.24
C GLN A 130 10.27 8.24 -7.99
N PRO A 131 11.41 7.69 -7.52
CA PRO A 131 11.41 6.81 -6.35
C PRO A 131 10.91 7.49 -5.06
N GLY A 132 11.06 8.81 -4.93
CA GLY A 132 10.59 9.57 -3.77
C GLY A 132 9.06 9.56 -3.59
N THR A 133 8.31 9.34 -4.68
CA THR A 133 6.83 9.35 -4.66
C THR A 133 6.21 8.00 -4.31
N PHE A 134 7.01 7.01 -3.89
CA PHE A 134 6.48 5.68 -3.61
C PHE A 134 5.40 5.68 -2.52
N LEU A 135 5.66 6.36 -1.39
CA LEU A 135 4.77 6.41 -0.23
C LEU A 135 3.58 7.35 -0.41
N ASP A 136 3.58 8.19 -1.44
CA ASP A 136 2.49 9.10 -1.78
C ASP A 136 1.34 8.32 -2.44
N ASP A 137 0.13 8.40 -1.92
CA ASP A 137 -1.04 7.67 -2.42
C ASP A 137 -0.75 6.19 -2.74
N LEU A 138 -0.22 5.46 -1.76
CA LEU A 138 0.11 4.06 -1.91
C LEU A 138 -1.18 3.22 -1.93
N VAL A 139 -1.50 2.72 -3.11
CA VAL A 139 -2.63 1.82 -3.34
C VAL A 139 -2.19 0.36 -3.49
N ILE A 140 -3.08 -0.55 -3.10
CA ILE A 140 -2.91 -2.00 -3.18
C ILE A 140 -4.02 -2.66 -3.99
N GLN A 141 -3.70 -3.81 -4.57
CA GLN A 141 -4.64 -4.63 -5.33
C GLN A 141 -5.09 -5.85 -4.51
N ASN A 142 -4.22 -6.35 -3.62
CA ASN A 142 -4.51 -7.52 -2.81
C ASN A 142 -3.59 -7.53 -1.58
N ALA A 143 -3.91 -8.36 -0.59
CA ALA A 143 -3.08 -8.62 0.58
C ALA A 143 -3.10 -10.11 0.92
N LYS A 144 -1.97 -10.61 1.39
CA LYS A 144 -1.79 -11.98 1.88
C LYS A 144 -1.12 -11.93 3.24
N SER A 145 -1.40 -12.93 4.07
CA SER A 145 -0.72 -13.03 5.37
C SER A 145 0.78 -13.27 5.17
N ALA A 146 1.60 -12.47 5.85
CA ALA A 146 3.05 -12.57 5.84
C ALA A 146 3.55 -13.90 6.45
N SER A 147 2.79 -14.53 7.37
CA SER A 147 3.19 -15.81 7.97
C SER A 147 3.23 -16.96 6.96
N ASN A 148 2.50 -16.84 5.85
CA ASN A 148 2.41 -17.84 4.78
C ASN A 148 3.11 -17.37 3.50
N PHE A 149 3.99 -16.38 3.60
CA PHE A 149 4.73 -15.82 2.48
C PHE A 149 6.23 -15.80 2.80
N THR A 150 7.06 -16.08 1.81
CA THR A 150 8.52 -16.03 1.95
C THR A 150 9.05 -15.27 0.75
N PHE A 151 9.71 -14.15 1.01
CA PHE A 151 10.41 -13.42 -0.04
C PHE A 151 11.60 -14.26 -0.53
N PRO A 152 11.87 -14.26 -1.86
CA PRO A 152 13.02 -14.94 -2.41
C PRO A 152 14.32 -14.22 -2.00
N GLU A 153 15.45 -14.91 -2.14
CA GLU A 153 16.77 -14.34 -1.82
C GLU A 153 17.10 -13.10 -2.69
N ASP A 154 16.55 -13.05 -3.90
CA ASP A 154 16.75 -11.96 -4.86
C ASP A 154 15.76 -10.79 -4.72
N GLN A 155 15.08 -10.69 -3.58
CA GLN A 155 14.23 -9.54 -3.27
C GLN A 155 15.02 -8.22 -3.28
N VAL A 156 14.34 -7.14 -3.62
CA VAL A 156 14.85 -5.77 -3.50
C VAL A 156 14.35 -5.17 -2.20
N VAL A 157 15.26 -4.58 -1.42
CA VAL A 157 14.93 -3.87 -0.18
C VAL A 157 15.13 -2.39 -0.39
N THR A 158 14.07 -1.62 -0.22
CA THR A 158 14.09 -0.16 -0.38
C THR A 158 13.81 0.51 0.94
N THR A 159 14.71 1.39 1.36
CA THR A 159 14.59 2.20 2.57
C THR A 159 14.33 3.65 2.18
N ILE A 160 13.27 4.23 2.73
CA ILE A 160 12.88 5.62 2.49
C ILE A 160 12.95 6.35 3.83
N LYS A 161 13.69 7.45 3.88
CA LYS A 161 13.83 8.28 5.08
C LYS A 161 13.22 9.65 4.84
N THR A 162 12.59 10.18 5.87
CA THR A 162 11.99 11.51 5.88
C THR A 162 12.78 12.48 6.76
N TYR A 163 12.56 13.78 6.59
CA TYR A 163 13.21 14.82 7.40
C TYR A 163 12.78 14.84 8.86
N ASP A 164 11.60 14.30 9.19
CA ASP A 164 11.10 14.22 10.56
C ASP A 164 11.49 12.92 11.28
N GLY A 165 12.26 12.05 10.62
CA GLY A 165 12.83 10.84 11.21
C GLY A 165 12.04 9.57 10.95
N LEU A 166 10.92 9.59 10.21
CA LEU A 166 10.26 8.36 9.79
C LEU A 166 11.17 7.60 8.80
N ILE A 167 11.33 6.29 9.04
CA ILE A 167 12.01 5.35 8.16
C ILE A 167 10.99 4.30 7.71
N ALA A 168 10.74 4.21 6.41
CA ALA A 168 10.00 3.10 5.82
C ALA A 168 10.98 2.09 5.20
N THR A 169 10.84 0.80 5.53
CA THR A 169 11.57 -0.29 4.89
C THR A 169 10.59 -1.16 4.13
N VAL A 170 10.85 -1.33 2.84
CA VAL A 170 9.99 -2.05 1.91
C VAL A 170 10.75 -3.23 1.33
N HIS A 171 10.29 -4.44 1.62
CA HIS A 171 10.76 -5.65 0.94
C HIS A 171 9.88 -5.89 -0.27
N SER A 172 10.48 -6.06 -1.45
CA SER A 172 9.75 -6.23 -2.70
C SER A 172 10.31 -7.34 -3.57
N ALA A 173 9.43 -8.11 -4.20
CA ALA A 173 9.81 -9.15 -5.15
C ALA A 173 8.69 -9.38 -6.17
N LYS A 174 9.07 -9.77 -7.39
CA LYS A 174 8.13 -10.18 -8.42
C LYS A 174 8.12 -11.71 -8.52
N MET A 175 7.01 -12.33 -8.15
CA MET A 175 6.85 -13.80 -8.16
C MET A 175 5.61 -14.17 -8.97
N ASP A 176 5.72 -15.16 -9.86
CA ASP A 176 4.62 -15.56 -10.74
C ASP A 176 3.97 -14.38 -11.49
N ASN A 177 4.80 -13.41 -11.89
CA ASN A 177 4.41 -12.15 -12.53
C ASN A 177 3.57 -11.18 -11.65
N ILE A 178 3.50 -11.43 -10.34
CA ILE A 178 2.81 -10.59 -9.35
C ILE A 178 3.84 -9.79 -8.54
N ASN A 179 3.59 -8.50 -8.36
CA ASN A 179 4.48 -7.60 -7.64
C ASN A 179 4.11 -7.60 -6.15
N HIS A 180 4.92 -8.25 -5.33
CA HIS A 180 4.72 -8.35 -3.89
C HIS A 180 5.54 -7.30 -3.14
N ALA A 181 4.96 -6.72 -2.10
CA ALA A 181 5.64 -5.80 -1.20
C ALA A 181 5.18 -5.98 0.25
N SER A 182 6.11 -5.92 1.20
CA SER A 182 5.80 -5.74 2.63
C SER A 182 6.50 -4.49 3.13
N LEU A 183 5.87 -3.81 4.08
CA LEU A 183 6.33 -2.53 4.62
C LEU A 183 6.50 -2.65 6.12
N SER A 184 7.46 -1.91 6.65
CA SER A 184 7.62 -1.68 8.08
C SER A 184 8.11 -0.26 8.31
N PHE A 185 7.74 0.31 9.44
CA PHE A 185 8.06 1.69 9.79
C PHE A 185 8.83 1.74 11.11
N ALA A 186 9.88 2.55 11.14
CA ALA A 186 10.70 2.82 12.30
C ALA A 186 10.93 4.34 12.42
N VAL A 187 11.51 4.77 13.54
CA VAL A 187 11.84 6.17 13.78
C VAL A 187 13.34 6.30 14.05
N ASP A 188 13.99 7.23 13.35
CA ASP A 188 15.31 7.71 13.68
C ASP A 188 15.23 8.73 14.82
N GLU A 189 15.47 8.24 16.04
CA GLU A 189 15.42 9.06 17.25
C GLU A 189 16.41 10.23 17.23
N THR A 190 17.47 10.19 16.40
CA THR A 190 18.43 11.30 16.30
C THR A 190 17.84 12.51 15.57
N PHE A 191 16.99 12.27 14.57
CA PHE A 191 16.28 13.33 13.85
C PHE A 191 15.17 13.96 14.68
N VAL A 192 14.44 13.14 15.45
CA VAL A 192 13.39 13.63 16.35
C VAL A 192 13.97 14.54 17.44
N GLN A 193 15.09 14.15 18.03
CA GLN A 193 15.77 14.99 19.02
C GLN A 193 16.33 16.29 18.42
N ALA A 194 16.84 16.24 17.17
CA ALA A 194 17.33 17.43 16.48
C ALA A 194 16.21 18.45 16.19
N SER A 195 15.01 17.98 15.80
CA SER A 195 13.87 18.87 15.53
C SER A 195 13.29 19.49 16.82
N GLU A 196 13.25 18.74 17.93
CA GLU A 196 12.83 19.26 19.24
C GLU A 196 13.85 20.25 19.83
N SER A 197 15.15 20.07 19.56
CA SER A 197 16.23 20.90 20.10
C SER A 197 16.50 22.19 19.29
N GLN A 198 16.03 22.29 18.05
CA GLN A 198 15.96 23.56 17.30
C GLN A 198 14.75 24.40 17.75
N GLU A 199 14.73 24.82 19.03
CA GLU A 199 13.68 25.70 19.53
C GLU A 199 13.68 27.06 18.79
N ARG A 200 12.60 27.28 18.02
CA ARG A 200 12.12 28.52 17.38
C ARG A 200 12.92 29.05 16.19
N GLY A 201 12.58 28.53 15.02
CA GLY A 201 12.70 29.30 13.78
C GLY A 201 12.54 28.47 12.53
N ILE A 202 11.30 28.16 12.15
CA ILE A 202 10.72 28.20 10.79
C ILE A 202 9.34 27.52 10.87
N VAL A 203 8.29 28.32 10.74
CA VAL A 203 6.93 27.86 10.44
C VAL A 203 6.85 27.75 8.92
N ILE A 204 6.53 26.57 8.39
CA ILE A 204 6.01 26.41 7.02
C ILE A 204 4.69 25.65 7.13
N GLY A 205 3.61 26.27 6.67
CA GLY A 205 2.28 25.67 6.50
C GLY A 205 1.39 25.70 7.74
N GLU A 206 0.15 26.15 7.58
CA GLU A 206 -0.83 26.44 8.65
C GLU A 206 -1.42 25.18 9.33
N ASP A 207 -1.76 25.32 10.62
CA ASP A 207 -2.32 24.39 11.63
C ASP A 207 -3.44 23.43 11.12
N GLU A 208 -3.64 22.22 11.68
CA GLU A 208 -4.41 22.06 12.93
C GLU A 208 -4.01 20.83 13.80
N ASN A 209 -3.38 21.14 14.93
CA ASN A 209 -3.51 20.48 16.24
C ASN A 209 -2.74 19.19 16.58
N LEU A 210 -1.42 19.19 16.36
CA LEU A 210 -0.35 18.66 17.25
C LEU A 210 0.96 18.63 16.44
N PRO A 211 2.16 18.67 17.07
CA PRO A 211 3.37 18.25 16.36
C PRO A 211 3.09 16.86 15.79
N HIS A 212 3.26 16.68 14.49
CA HIS A 212 3.12 15.39 13.84
C HIS A 212 4.02 14.39 14.58
N ASN A 213 3.42 13.58 15.45
CA ASN A 213 4.17 12.70 16.32
C ASN A 213 4.58 11.51 15.48
N VAL A 214 5.78 11.59 14.90
CA VAL A 214 6.32 10.57 14.00
C VAL A 214 6.37 9.19 14.65
N ARG A 215 6.49 9.10 15.99
CA ARG A 215 6.40 7.83 16.73
C ARG A 215 4.99 7.25 16.67
N GLN A 216 3.98 8.07 16.96
CA GLN A 216 2.58 7.64 16.86
C GLN A 216 2.18 7.33 15.41
N GLU A 217 2.67 8.10 14.44
CA GLU A 217 2.46 7.81 13.02
C GLU A 217 3.06 6.44 12.66
N ALA A 218 4.31 6.16 13.03
CA ALA A 218 4.95 4.87 12.75
C ALA A 218 4.18 3.70 13.37
N GLU A 219 3.69 3.84 14.61
CA GLU A 219 2.82 2.85 15.26
C GLU A 219 1.54 2.62 14.45
N ASN A 220 0.81 3.69 14.11
CA ASN A 220 -0.44 3.59 13.35
C ASN A 220 -0.24 3.00 11.94
N LEU A 221 0.91 3.29 11.31
CA LEU A 221 1.26 2.71 10.01
C LEU A 221 1.56 1.22 10.14
N ASN A 222 2.35 0.82 11.15
CA ASN A 222 2.63 -0.59 11.42
C ASN A 222 1.37 -1.38 11.76
N GLU A 223 0.40 -0.82 12.50
CA GLU A 223 -0.89 -1.50 12.73
C GLU A 223 -1.63 -1.86 11.43
N LYS A 224 -1.45 -1.06 10.37
CA LYS A 224 -2.05 -1.31 9.06
C LYS A 224 -1.28 -2.31 8.21
N VAL A 225 0.06 -2.30 8.29
CA VAL A 225 0.92 -3.08 7.39
C VAL A 225 1.48 -4.37 8.00
N ASP A 226 1.47 -4.47 9.33
CA ASP A 226 2.00 -5.62 10.05
C ASP A 226 1.29 -6.90 9.65
N ASN A 227 2.08 -7.97 9.51
CA ASN A 227 1.63 -9.30 9.11
C ASN A 227 1.02 -9.40 7.71
N TRP A 228 1.19 -8.37 6.86
CA TRP A 228 0.70 -8.38 5.48
C TRP A 228 1.81 -8.30 4.44
N VAL A 229 1.59 -9.01 3.34
CA VAL A 229 2.29 -8.85 2.08
C VAL A 229 1.27 -8.42 1.04
N PHE A 230 1.48 -7.24 0.50
CA PHE A 230 0.59 -6.59 -0.46
C PHE A 230 0.95 -6.95 -1.89
N VAL A 231 -0.06 -6.95 -2.75
CA VAL A 231 0.12 -6.86 -4.20
C VAL A 231 -0.01 -5.41 -4.60
N ILE A 232 1.05 -4.85 -5.15
CA ILE A 232 1.10 -3.44 -5.56
C ILE A 232 1.05 -3.30 -7.09
N PRO A 233 0.49 -2.20 -7.62
CA PRO A 233 0.53 -1.93 -9.04
C PRO A 233 1.95 -1.91 -9.59
N GLN A 234 2.11 -2.25 -10.88
CA GLN A 234 3.42 -2.20 -11.54
C GLN A 234 4.07 -0.81 -11.47
N SER A 235 3.27 0.26 -11.56
CA SER A 235 3.77 1.64 -11.43
C SER A 235 4.49 1.87 -10.11
N LYS A 236 3.97 1.35 -8.98
CA LYS A 236 4.60 1.44 -7.66
C LYS A 236 5.81 0.52 -7.53
N TYR A 237 5.71 -0.71 -8.04
CA TYR A 237 6.83 -1.66 -8.01
C TYR A 237 8.08 -1.12 -8.72
N LEU A 238 7.90 -0.48 -9.88
CA LEU A 238 9.01 0.10 -10.63
C LEU A 238 9.74 1.25 -9.90
N LEU A 239 9.11 1.89 -8.92
CA LEU A 239 9.75 2.91 -8.07
C LEU A 239 10.70 2.29 -7.07
N LEU A 240 10.35 1.11 -6.54
CA LEU A 240 11.12 0.38 -5.55
C LEU A 240 12.33 -0.34 -6.14
N THR A 241 12.28 -0.69 -7.43
CA THR A 241 13.29 -1.56 -8.05
C THR A 241 14.14 -0.86 -9.09
N LYS A 242 14.23 0.48 -9.06
CA LYS A 242 15.08 1.23 -9.98
C LYS A 242 16.54 0.77 -9.86
N ARG A 243 17.15 0.56 -11.02
CA ARG A 243 18.60 0.32 -11.15
C ARG A 243 19.33 1.58 -11.57
N ALA A 244 20.64 1.63 -11.31
CA ALA A 244 21.48 2.79 -11.65
C ALA A 244 21.44 3.08 -13.16
N GLU A 245 21.38 2.05 -14.00
CA GLU A 245 21.28 2.18 -15.46
C GLU A 245 20.00 2.86 -15.93
N GLU A 246 18.89 2.73 -15.17
CA GLU A 246 17.62 3.39 -15.50
C GLU A 246 17.62 4.87 -15.12
N LEU A 247 18.54 5.27 -14.23
CA LEU A 247 18.69 6.61 -13.69
C LEU A 247 19.90 7.35 -14.28
N THR A 248 20.61 6.73 -15.23
CA THR A 248 21.82 7.31 -15.81
C THR A 248 21.88 7.09 -17.31
N ASP A 249 22.53 8.00 -18.03
CA ASP A 249 22.85 7.86 -19.45
C ASP A 249 24.36 7.72 -19.64
N VAL A 250 24.76 7.08 -20.75
CA VAL A 250 26.17 7.01 -21.15
C VAL A 250 26.66 8.43 -21.45
N LEU A 251 27.84 8.78 -20.96
CA LEU A 251 28.52 10.01 -21.37
C LEU A 251 28.85 9.89 -22.86
N GLU A 252 28.24 10.71 -23.69
CA GLU A 252 28.66 10.86 -25.08
C GLU A 252 30.05 11.50 -25.07
N GLU A 253 31.07 10.82 -25.60
CA GLU A 253 32.33 11.47 -25.93
C GLU A 253 32.01 12.52 -26.99
N GLU A 254 32.22 13.80 -26.70
CA GLU A 254 32.19 14.83 -27.73
C GLU A 254 33.20 14.42 -28.79
N SER A 255 32.71 13.95 -29.94
CA SER A 255 33.50 13.76 -31.13
C SER A 255 34.02 15.14 -31.49
N GLY A 256 35.27 15.43 -31.11
CA GLY A 256 35.93 16.67 -31.45
C GLY A 256 35.81 16.89 -32.95
N GLU A 257 35.00 17.86 -33.35
CA GLU A 257 35.10 18.48 -34.67
C GLU A 257 36.49 19.12 -34.72
N SER A 258 37.45 18.37 -35.24
CA SER A 258 38.72 18.91 -35.70
C SER A 258 38.42 19.86 -36.87
N GLU A 259 38.66 21.15 -36.63
CA GLU A 259 38.63 22.26 -37.60
C GLU A 259 39.35 21.97 -38.93
#